data_AF-A0A6J7PNP9-F1
#
_entry.id   AF-A0A6J7PNP9-F1
#
_cell.length_a   1.000
_cell.length_b   1.000
_cell.length_c   1.000
_cell.angle_alpha   90.00
_cell.angle_beta   90.00
_cell.angle_gamma   90.00
#
_symmetry.space_group_name_H-M   'P 1'
#
loop_
_entity.id
_entity.type
_entity.pdbx_description
1 polymer ?
#
loop_
_entity_poly.entity_id
_entity_poly.type
_entity_poly.pdbx_seq_one_letter_code
_entity_poly.pdbx_strand_id
1 'polypeptide(L)'
;MSWWPDEELTEDDCARLVTNVHSQGWQRVDVMITHEAPAGLRRLGITAAPAWLTPEVEAYCYAQRVRLREAMDEVAPRSLVHGHWHESFRDEWEGLTSTGFRPAQRPQASAVKCSVPESAAKWLPADLLGHWRSVGVRHALIHLDHPQASA
;
A
#
# COMPACT_ATOMS: atom_id res chain seq x y z
N MET A 1 -15.38 -17.10 1.37
CA MET A 1 -15.02 -16.52 0.06
C MET A 1 -13.87 -15.56 0.30
N SER A 2 -12.69 -15.77 -0.29
CA SER A 2 -11.65 -14.75 -0.38
C SER A 2 -11.95 -13.89 -1.60
N TRP A 3 -12.00 -12.57 -1.43
CA TRP A 3 -12.47 -11.65 -2.45
C TRP A 3 -11.40 -11.32 -3.49
N TRP A 4 -10.11 -11.41 -3.11
CA TRP A 4 -8.95 -11.46 -4.02
C TRP A 4 -7.77 -12.19 -3.35
N PRO A 5 -7.60 -13.50 -3.59
CA PRO A 5 -6.50 -14.26 -2.99
C PRO A 5 -5.12 -13.76 -3.45
N ASP A 6 -5.03 -13.20 -4.66
CA ASP A 6 -3.80 -12.58 -5.17
C ASP A 6 -3.55 -11.17 -4.60
N GLU A 7 -4.44 -10.61 -3.79
CA GLU A 7 -4.17 -9.35 -3.08
C GLU A 7 -4.06 -9.57 -1.57
N GLU A 8 -4.07 -10.84 -1.13
CA GLU A 8 -4.05 -11.17 0.28
C GLU A 8 -2.70 -10.82 0.92
N LEU A 9 -2.74 -9.86 1.85
CA LEU A 9 -1.62 -9.53 2.69
C LEU A 9 -1.43 -10.61 3.75
N THR A 10 -0.31 -11.33 3.64
CA THR A 10 0.04 -12.41 4.57
C THR A 10 0.86 -11.90 5.77
N GLU A 11 0.94 -12.74 6.80
CA GLU A 11 1.85 -12.50 7.93
C GLU A 11 3.32 -12.51 7.48
N ASP A 12 3.67 -13.35 6.49
CA ASP A 12 5.01 -13.42 5.92
C ASP A 12 5.40 -12.12 5.19
N ASP A 13 4.47 -11.49 4.46
CA ASP A 13 4.73 -10.19 3.81
C ASP A 13 5.02 -9.10 4.84
N CYS A 14 4.25 -9.08 5.94
CA CYS A 14 4.43 -8.15 7.05
C CYS A 14 5.76 -8.40 7.78
N ALA A 15 6.10 -9.65 8.06
CA ALA A 15 7.35 -10.03 8.70
C ALA A 15 8.57 -9.70 7.81
N ARG A 16 8.47 -9.92 6.50
CA ARG A 16 9.49 -9.53 5.51
C ARG A 16 9.70 -8.02 5.50
N LEU A 17 8.63 -7.22 5.51
CA LEU A 17 8.72 -5.76 5.61
C LEU A 17 9.54 -5.33 6.84
N VAL A 18 9.14 -5.80 8.02
CA VAL A 18 9.79 -5.43 9.30
C VAL A 18 11.26 -5.87 9.30
N THR A 19 11.52 -7.11 8.89
CA THR A 19 12.88 -7.66 8.80
C THR A 19 13.75 -6.85 7.85
N ASN A 20 13.22 -6.49 6.67
CA ASN A 20 13.95 -5.71 5.69
C ASN A 20 14.33 -4.34 6.24
N VAL A 21 13.39 -3.61 6.85
CA VAL A 21 13.66 -2.29 7.46
C VAL A 21 14.70 -2.40 8.58
N HIS A 22 14.54 -3.35 9.50
CA HIS A 22 15.45 -3.53 10.63
C HIS A 22 16.84 -4.01 10.21
N SER A 23 16.94 -4.82 9.16
CA SER A 23 18.24 -5.28 8.60
C SER A 23 19.10 -4.13 8.08
N GLN A 24 18.48 -3.01 7.71
CA GLN A 24 19.19 -1.78 7.32
C GLN A 24 19.65 -0.95 8.53
N GLY A 25 19.38 -1.41 9.75
CA GLY A 25 19.63 -0.66 10.99
C GLY A 25 18.68 0.53 11.17
N TRP A 26 17.56 0.56 10.46
CA TRP A 26 16.60 1.66 10.54
C TRP A 26 15.56 1.38 11.61
N GLN A 27 15.44 2.31 12.57
CA GLN A 27 14.34 2.30 13.55
C GLN A 27 13.02 2.85 12.99
N ARG A 28 13.06 3.50 11.84
CA ARG A 28 11.91 4.14 11.21
C ARG A 28 12.16 4.40 9.73
N VAL A 29 11.07 4.47 8.96
CA VAL A 29 11.11 4.91 7.55
C VAL A 29 10.50 6.30 7.37
N ASP A 30 10.89 6.99 6.31
CA ASP A 30 10.31 8.28 5.96
C ASP A 30 9.03 8.08 5.15
N VAL A 31 9.06 7.18 4.17
CA VAL A 31 7.89 6.88 3.32
C VAL A 31 7.64 5.37 3.28
N MET A 32 6.40 4.98 3.47
CA MET A 32 5.91 3.63 3.25
C MET A 32 4.87 3.63 2.12
N ILE A 33 5.03 2.71 1.17
CA ILE A 33 4.12 2.55 0.04
C ILE A 33 3.50 1.15 0.13
N THR A 34 2.18 1.08 0.05
CA THR A 34 1.40 -0.16 0.16
C THR A 34 0.24 -0.15 -0.83
N HIS A 35 -0.29 -1.32 -1.15
CA HIS A 35 -1.57 -1.40 -1.86
C HIS A 35 -2.73 -1.19 -0.89
N GLU A 36 -2.73 -1.88 0.24
CA GLU A 36 -3.78 -1.79 1.27
C GLU A 36 -3.55 -0.62 2.25
N ALA A 37 -4.61 -0.18 2.91
CA ALA A 37 -4.65 0.88 3.91
C ALA A 37 -4.75 0.30 5.34
N PRO A 38 -3.90 0.67 6.31
CA PRO A 38 -3.92 0.08 7.65
C PRO A 38 -5.25 0.29 8.41
N ALA A 39 -5.49 -0.57 9.38
CA ALA A 39 -6.62 -0.44 10.29
C ALA A 39 -6.51 0.84 11.13
N GLY A 40 -7.66 1.42 11.47
CA GLY A 40 -7.75 2.66 12.24
C GLY A 40 -7.66 3.96 11.43
N LEU A 41 -7.32 3.90 10.13
CA LEU A 41 -7.44 5.07 9.25
C LEU A 41 -8.88 5.61 9.25
N ARG A 42 -9.01 6.91 9.51
CA ARG A 42 -10.30 7.62 9.58
C ARG A 42 -11.05 7.61 8.25
N ARG A 43 -10.31 7.66 7.15
CA ARG A 43 -10.84 7.68 5.80
C ARG A 43 -10.19 6.55 5.00
N LEU A 44 -11.03 5.69 4.43
CA LEU A 44 -10.60 4.67 3.48
C LEU A 44 -10.86 5.08 2.05
N GLY A 45 -11.85 5.95 1.81
CA GLY A 45 -12.25 6.31 0.46
C GLY A 45 -13.49 5.57 -0.04
N ILE A 46 -14.28 4.99 0.88
CA ILE A 46 -15.62 4.51 0.56
C ILE A 46 -16.62 5.56 1.04
N THR A 47 -17.10 6.38 0.11
CA THR A 47 -18.18 7.34 0.38
C THR A 47 -19.57 6.71 0.34
N ALA A 48 -19.71 5.57 -0.34
CA ALA A 48 -20.91 4.75 -0.33
C ALA A 48 -20.51 3.27 -0.39
N ALA A 49 -21.05 2.45 0.53
CA ALA A 49 -20.78 1.01 0.55
C ALA A 49 -21.24 0.39 -0.78
N PRO A 50 -20.31 -0.16 -1.59
CA PRO A 50 -20.67 -0.73 -2.86
C PRO A 50 -21.45 -2.04 -2.64
N ALA A 51 -22.32 -2.39 -3.58
CA ALA A 51 -23.23 -3.55 -3.44
C ALA A 51 -22.51 -4.90 -3.26
N TRP A 52 -21.22 -4.97 -3.60
CA TRP A 52 -20.39 -6.16 -3.42
C TRP A 52 -19.72 -6.23 -2.04
N LEU A 53 -19.75 -5.17 -1.23
CA LEU A 53 -19.15 -5.13 0.12
C LEU A 53 -20.09 -5.81 1.11
N THR A 54 -20.07 -7.14 1.10
CA THR A 54 -20.75 -7.97 2.10
C THR A 54 -20.03 -7.90 3.45
N PRO A 55 -20.69 -8.19 4.58
CA PRO A 55 -20.04 -8.25 5.89
C PRO A 55 -18.85 -9.21 5.93
N GLU A 56 -18.92 -10.34 5.23
CA GLU A 56 -17.83 -11.31 5.13
C GLU A 56 -16.62 -10.73 4.40
N VAL A 57 -16.87 -9.98 3.33
CA VAL A 57 -15.83 -9.29 2.57
C VAL A 57 -15.20 -8.17 3.39
N GLU A 58 -16.02 -7.39 4.10
CA GLU A 58 -15.55 -6.34 5.00
C GLU A 58 -14.66 -6.91 6.11
N ALA A 59 -15.08 -8.01 6.74
CA ALA A 59 -14.29 -8.71 7.75
C ALA A 59 -12.96 -9.25 7.19
N TYR A 60 -12.98 -9.81 5.97
CA TYR A 60 -11.78 -10.27 5.28
C TYR A 60 -10.79 -9.14 5.02
N CYS A 61 -11.24 -8.01 4.47
CA CYS A 61 -10.39 -6.83 4.27
C CYS A 61 -9.88 -6.28 5.60
N TYR A 62 -10.75 -6.16 6.61
CA TYR A 62 -10.36 -5.63 7.91
C TYR A 62 -9.22 -6.43 8.56
N ALA A 63 -9.26 -7.77 8.48
CA ALA A 63 -8.19 -8.62 8.99
C ALA A 63 -6.82 -8.30 8.37
N GLN A 64 -6.77 -8.05 7.06
CA GLN A 64 -5.53 -7.67 6.37
C GLN A 64 -5.04 -6.30 6.81
N ARG A 65 -5.96 -5.35 6.98
CA ARG A 65 -5.65 -4.00 7.46
C ARG A 65 -5.08 -4.00 8.88
N VAL A 66 -5.53 -4.93 9.74
CA VAL A 66 -4.96 -5.12 11.08
C VAL A 66 -3.51 -5.60 10.99
N ARG A 67 -3.22 -6.61 10.17
CA ARG A 67 -1.82 -7.09 9.97
C ARG A 67 -0.92 -5.96 9.47
N LEU A 68 -1.41 -5.17 8.52
CA LEU A 68 -0.66 -4.03 8.01
C LEU A 68 -0.39 -2.98 9.10
N ARG A 69 -1.40 -2.72 9.95
CA ARG A 69 -1.26 -1.79 11.07
C ARG A 69 -0.16 -2.24 12.03
N GLU A 70 -0.16 -3.52 12.41
CA GLU A 70 0.86 -4.08 13.30
C GLU A 70 2.27 -3.93 12.72
N ALA A 71 2.46 -4.25 11.43
CA ALA A 71 3.76 -4.04 10.77
C ALA A 71 4.15 -2.56 10.66
N MET A 72 3.17 -1.68 10.45
CA MET A 72 3.37 -0.23 10.38
C MET A 72 3.83 0.34 11.71
N ASP A 73 3.30 -0.16 12.83
CA ASP A 73 3.69 0.27 14.17
C ASP A 73 5.17 -0.06 14.47
N GLU A 74 5.68 -1.17 13.93
CA GLU A 74 7.11 -1.55 14.04
C GLU A 74 8.04 -0.65 13.20
N VAL A 75 7.63 -0.28 11.98
CA VAL A 75 8.51 0.48 11.04
C VAL A 75 8.29 2.01 11.06
N ALA A 76 7.29 2.47 11.81
CA ALA A 76 7.01 3.88 12.16
C ALA A 76 7.22 4.90 11.01
N PRO A 77 6.48 4.78 9.89
CA PRO A 77 6.61 5.69 8.75
C PRO A 77 6.23 7.15 9.11
N ARG A 78 6.82 8.16 8.45
CA ARG A 78 6.31 9.56 8.52
C ARG A 78 5.17 9.80 7.55
N SER A 79 5.17 9.09 6.43
CA SER A 79 4.18 9.24 5.39
C SER A 79 3.83 7.88 4.81
N LEU A 80 2.54 7.69 4.57
CA LEU A 80 1.97 6.50 3.99
C LEU A 80 1.28 6.85 2.67
N VAL A 81 1.62 6.08 1.65
CA VAL A 81 0.94 6.08 0.35
C VAL A 81 0.25 4.73 0.19
N HIS A 82 -1.07 4.73 0.00
CA HIS A 82 -1.86 3.52 -0.12
C HIS A 82 -2.91 3.59 -1.24
N GLY A 83 -3.40 2.44 -1.66
CA GLY A 83 -4.35 2.25 -2.76
C GLY A 83 -5.58 1.46 -2.31
N HIS A 84 -5.95 0.44 -3.11
CA HIS A 84 -7.06 -0.50 -2.91
C HIS A 84 -8.48 0.10 -2.91
N TRP A 85 -8.69 1.23 -2.24
CA TRP A 85 -10.01 1.82 -2.01
C TRP A 85 -10.47 2.83 -3.07
N HIS A 86 -9.65 3.04 -4.11
CA HIS A 86 -9.98 3.79 -5.32
C HIS A 86 -10.50 5.23 -5.09
N GLU A 87 -10.08 5.89 -4.01
CA GLU A 87 -10.33 7.31 -3.76
C GLU A 87 -9.01 8.05 -3.59
N SER A 88 -8.92 9.24 -4.19
CA SER A 88 -7.80 10.13 -3.99
C SER A 88 -8.09 11.06 -2.83
N PHE A 89 -7.26 11.01 -1.79
CA PHE A 89 -7.34 11.93 -0.67
C PHE A 89 -5.98 12.11 0.00
N ARG A 90 -5.86 13.17 0.79
CA ARG A 90 -4.75 13.38 1.73
C ARG A 90 -5.34 13.72 3.09
N ASP A 91 -4.85 13.06 4.13
CA ASP A 91 -5.30 13.26 5.50
C ASP A 91 -4.13 13.12 6.49
N GLU A 92 -4.35 13.57 7.71
CA GLU A 92 -3.43 13.37 8.85
C GLU A 92 -4.07 12.41 9.86
N TRP A 93 -3.29 11.41 10.27
CA TRP A 93 -3.74 10.40 11.22
C TRP A 93 -2.59 10.03 12.15
N GLU A 94 -2.75 10.23 13.47
CA GLU A 94 -1.71 9.90 14.47
C GLU A 94 -0.32 10.54 14.17
N GLY A 95 -0.30 11.72 13.53
CA GLY A 95 0.93 12.39 13.12
C GLY A 95 1.56 11.86 11.81
N LEU A 96 0.94 10.85 11.19
CA LEU A 96 1.26 10.33 9.86
C LEU A 96 0.51 11.13 8.78
N THR A 97 1.21 11.50 7.71
CA THR A 97 0.53 11.93 6.48
C THR A 97 0.07 10.70 5.70
N SER A 98 -1.23 10.53 5.52
CA SER A 98 -1.84 9.43 4.75
C SER A 98 -2.33 9.95 3.39
N THR A 99 -1.93 9.29 2.32
CA THR A 99 -2.35 9.62 0.95
C THR A 99 -2.95 8.39 0.27
N GLY A 100 -4.26 8.45 0.01
CA GLY A 100 -4.97 7.45 -0.78
C GLY A 100 -4.91 7.81 -2.27
N PHE A 101 -4.77 6.81 -3.14
CA PHE A 101 -4.74 7.00 -4.60
C PHE A 101 -5.91 6.30 -5.30
N ARG A 102 -6.59 7.04 -6.18
CA ARG A 102 -7.45 6.49 -7.23
C ARG A 102 -6.63 6.26 -8.50
N PRO A 103 -6.53 5.03 -9.02
CA PRO A 103 -5.93 4.79 -10.33
C PRO A 103 -6.68 5.60 -11.39
N ALA A 104 -5.95 6.24 -12.32
CA ALA A 104 -6.57 6.81 -13.51
C ALA A 104 -7.32 5.70 -14.25
N GLN A 105 -8.58 5.93 -14.61
CA GLN A 105 -9.36 4.95 -15.39
C GLN A 105 -8.61 4.64 -16.69
N ARG A 106 -8.11 3.42 -16.83
CA ARG A 106 -7.58 2.95 -18.12
C ARG A 106 -8.75 2.82 -19.10
N PRO A 107 -8.61 3.24 -20.37
CA PRO A 107 -9.49 2.74 -21.41
C PRO A 107 -9.41 1.21 -21.44
N GLN A 108 -10.55 0.52 -21.53
CA GLN A 108 -10.60 -0.94 -21.59
C GLN A 108 -9.81 -1.46 -22.82
N ALA A 109 -8.71 -2.18 -22.61
CA ALA A 109 -8.24 -3.24 -23.49
C ALA A 109 -7.08 -4.05 -22.87
N SER A 110 -7.30 -5.37 -22.80
CA SER A 110 -6.35 -6.50 -22.81
C SER A 110 -5.06 -6.47 -21.98
N ALA A 111 -4.99 -7.42 -21.04
CA ALA A 111 -3.83 -8.10 -20.48
C ALA A 111 -2.45 -7.48 -20.77
N VAL A 112 -1.89 -6.81 -19.77
CA VAL A 112 -0.46 -6.47 -19.73
C VAL A 112 0.14 -7.21 -18.55
N LYS A 113 1.04 -8.15 -18.85
CA LYS A 113 1.91 -8.78 -17.85
C LYS A 113 2.66 -7.68 -17.09
N CYS A 114 2.48 -7.62 -15.77
CA CYS A 114 3.26 -6.73 -14.90
C CYS A 114 4.70 -7.27 -14.81
N SER A 115 5.55 -6.87 -15.75
CA SER A 115 6.95 -6.63 -15.43
C SER A 115 7.07 -5.17 -14.98
N VAL A 116 7.80 -4.93 -13.89
CA VAL A 116 8.10 -3.57 -13.41
C VAL A 116 8.82 -2.84 -14.55
N PRO A 117 8.19 -1.87 -15.23
CA PRO A 117 8.87 -1.16 -16.28
C PRO A 117 9.77 -0.09 -15.65
N GLU A 118 10.89 0.24 -16.29
CA GLU A 118 11.74 1.42 -15.99
C GLU A 118 10.97 2.76 -15.89
N SER A 119 9.67 2.77 -16.20
CA SER A 119 8.75 3.89 -16.07
C SER A 119 8.12 4.07 -14.68
N ALA A 120 8.50 3.30 -13.65
CA ALA A 120 8.12 3.59 -12.27
C ALA A 120 8.48 5.03 -11.82
N ALA A 121 9.44 5.67 -12.52
CA ALA A 121 9.79 7.08 -12.38
C ALA A 121 8.76 8.09 -12.94
N LYS A 122 7.67 7.65 -13.59
CA LYS A 122 6.64 8.54 -14.19
C LYS A 122 5.33 8.67 -13.39
N TRP A 123 5.15 7.88 -12.34
CA TRP A 123 3.87 7.80 -11.60
C TRP A 123 3.87 8.57 -10.27
N LEU A 124 5.02 9.09 -9.87
CA LEU A 124 5.13 10.13 -8.85
C LEU A 124 4.85 11.47 -9.53
N PRO A 125 3.92 12.30 -9.03
CA PRO A 125 3.73 13.63 -9.60
C PRO A 125 5.05 14.42 -9.48
N ALA A 126 5.36 15.29 -10.44
CA ALA A 126 6.71 15.86 -10.60
C ALA A 126 7.21 16.69 -9.40
N ASP A 127 6.30 17.15 -8.56
CA ASP A 127 6.53 17.77 -7.24
C ASP A 127 7.03 16.78 -6.17
N LEU A 128 6.70 15.49 -6.33
CA LEU A 128 7.27 14.34 -5.62
C LEU A 128 8.51 13.76 -6.34
N LEU A 129 9.20 14.47 -7.23
CA LEU A 129 10.51 14.05 -7.78
C LEU A 129 11.58 15.15 -7.66
N GLY A 130 11.17 16.42 -7.48
CA GLY A 130 12.04 17.58 -7.44
C GLY A 130 12.92 17.77 -6.19
N HIS A 131 12.80 16.92 -5.17
CA HIS A 131 13.61 16.96 -3.93
C HIS A 131 14.43 15.67 -3.68
N TRP A 132 14.56 14.79 -4.67
CA TRP A 132 14.96 13.38 -4.46
C TRP A 132 16.47 13.14 -4.54
N ARG A 133 17.29 14.18 -4.37
CA ARG A 133 18.76 14.08 -4.45
C ARG A 133 19.53 14.67 -3.28
N SER A 134 18.89 15.03 -2.19
CA SER A 134 19.62 15.31 -0.95
C SER A 134 18.85 14.82 0.26
N VAL A 135 19.60 14.31 1.23
CA VAL A 135 19.16 13.99 2.61
C VAL A 135 18.50 12.61 2.81
N GLY A 136 19.29 11.53 2.85
CA GLY A 136 19.06 10.37 3.74
C GLY A 136 17.66 9.73 3.83
N VAL A 137 16.82 9.82 2.78
CA VAL A 137 15.43 9.36 2.82
C VAL A 137 15.34 7.83 2.83
N ARG A 138 14.68 7.28 3.85
CA ARG A 138 14.45 5.82 4.02
C ARG A 138 13.06 5.43 3.52
N HIS A 139 12.99 4.35 2.74
CA HIS A 139 11.74 3.91 2.12
C HIS A 139 11.48 2.44 2.41
N ALA A 140 10.20 2.07 2.52
CA ALA A 140 9.77 0.68 2.55
C ALA A 140 8.59 0.46 1.60
N LEU A 141 8.59 -0.73 0.99
CA LEU A 141 7.56 -1.20 0.08
C LEU A 141 7.15 -2.60 0.53
N ILE A 142 5.84 -2.84 0.60
CA ILE A 142 5.33 -4.21 0.67
C ILE A 142 5.24 -4.73 -0.77
N HIS A 143 6.02 -5.77 -1.06
CA HIS A 143 5.94 -6.52 -2.30
C HIS A 143 5.28 -7.87 -2.03
N LEU A 144 4.06 -8.05 -2.55
CA LEU A 144 3.38 -9.33 -2.55
C LEU A 144 4.11 -10.24 -3.55
N ASP A 145 4.84 -11.24 -3.05
CA ASP A 145 5.53 -12.20 -3.90
C ASP A 145 4.51 -13.23 -4.39
N HIS A 146 3.95 -13.02 -5.58
CA HIS A 146 3.18 -14.08 -6.24
C HIS A 146 4.14 -15.09 -6.84
N PRO A 147 4.05 -16.40 -6.52
CA PRO A 147 4.67 -17.41 -7.35
C PRO A 147 4.07 -17.24 -8.75
N GLN A 148 4.90 -16.97 -9.75
CA GLN A 148 4.42 -16.97 -11.12
C GLN A 148 3.76 -18.32 -11.36
N ALA A 149 2.47 -18.31 -11.67
CA ALA A 149 1.77 -19.51 -12.10
C ALA A 149 2.58 -20.11 -13.26
N SER A 150 3.21 -21.26 -13.00
CA SER A 150 3.84 -22.06 -14.03
C SER A 150 2.75 -22.45 -15.02
N ALA A 151 2.81 -21.84 -16.21
CA ALA A 151 2.03 -22.24 -17.38
C ALA A 151 2.52 -23.59 -17.92
#